data_AF-A0A8S4BMX3-F1
#
_entry.id   AF-A0A8S4BMX3-F1
#
_cell.length_a   1.000
_cell.length_b   1.000
_cell.length_c   1.000
_cell.angle_alpha   90.00
_cell.angle_beta   90.00
_cell.angle_gamma   90.00
#
_symmetry.space_group_name_H-M   'P 1'
#
loop_
_entity.id
_entity.type
_entity.pdbx_description
1 polymer ?
#
loop_
_entity_poly.entity_id
_entity_poly.type
_entity_poly.pdbx_seq_one_letter_code
_entity_poly.pdbx_strand_id
1 'polypeptide(L)'
;MVTHLTSKLQTIPMSEKLAVDEQMVPFKGRNRLKQYLPAKPKKWGYKILILAGSDGVPHNFEIYTGRVVQPPELPDVGASGNVVLRLAQPIPRQQNYKVFFDNWFTSVPLILTLAQQRIHCTGTVRSNRLPGVNLMCDVELKRTGRGSLEQKMAMVGETTLHAVKWYDNRSVSLLSNYIGAHPVTDVDRWDGKQKKIIKVPCPAVVREYNKNMGGVDLLDSLIALYRNKIRSKKWYHRLMFHFIDMTIVTAWLLYKRDCSSSGMRKQEQMRLYTFKSYIAESLCKSGKNLERKRGRPSSTIAGDLEARIVLDTRGVVVRLKKDDRDRLHESIYGV
;
A
#
# COMPACT_ATOMS: atom_id res chain seq x y z
N MET A 1 -4.29 11.55 -19.20
CA MET A 1 -4.72 11.08 -17.85
C MET A 1 -3.58 10.44 -17.08
N VAL A 2 -3.04 9.27 -17.50
CA VAL A 2 -1.96 8.57 -16.77
C VAL A 2 -0.76 9.49 -16.49
N THR A 3 -0.17 10.09 -17.54
CA THR A 3 0.95 11.03 -17.40
C THR A 3 0.66 12.17 -16.43
N HIS A 4 -0.54 12.76 -16.52
CA HIS A 4 -0.95 13.84 -15.64
C HIS A 4 -1.07 13.37 -14.18
N LEU A 5 -1.72 12.24 -13.93
CA LEU A 5 -1.85 11.68 -12.59
C LEU A 5 -0.48 11.35 -12.00
N THR A 6 0.38 10.67 -12.75
CA THR A 6 1.75 10.35 -12.32
C THR A 6 2.53 11.63 -11.97
N SER A 7 2.45 12.67 -12.81
CA SER A 7 3.10 13.96 -12.51
C SER A 7 2.60 14.60 -11.21
N LYS A 8 1.30 14.49 -10.90
CA LYS A 8 0.73 15.00 -9.65
C LYS A 8 1.15 14.17 -8.44
N LEU A 9 1.16 12.84 -8.55
CA LEU A 9 1.63 11.98 -7.47
C LEU A 9 3.10 12.24 -7.11
N GLN A 10 3.93 12.54 -8.11
CA GLN A 10 5.35 12.88 -7.90
C GLN A 10 5.56 14.22 -7.18
N THR A 11 4.56 15.11 -7.15
CA THR A 11 4.64 16.35 -6.35
C THR A 11 4.35 16.14 -4.86
N ILE A 12 3.82 14.97 -4.48
CA ILE A 12 3.50 14.67 -3.09
C ILE A 12 4.81 14.37 -2.34
N PRO A 13 5.11 15.06 -1.21
CA PRO A 13 6.29 14.77 -0.41
C PRO A 13 6.35 13.30 0.03
N MET A 14 7.48 12.65 -0.25
CA MET A 14 7.74 11.25 0.05
C MET A 14 8.23 11.08 1.48
N SER A 15 7.75 10.03 2.16
CA SER A 15 8.40 9.53 3.36
C SER A 15 9.66 8.73 3.01
N GLU A 16 10.59 8.60 3.96
CA GLU A 16 11.87 7.91 3.77
C GLU A 16 11.71 6.44 3.31
N LYS A 17 10.60 5.78 3.67
CA LYS A 17 10.37 4.35 3.44
C LYS A 17 9.34 4.16 2.33
N LEU A 18 9.79 3.56 1.24
CA LEU A 18 9.01 3.35 0.02
C LEU A 18 8.99 1.87 -0.36
N ALA A 19 7.92 1.40 -0.99
CA ALA A 19 7.78 0.04 -1.47
C ALA A 19 7.39 0.04 -2.96
N VAL A 20 7.95 -0.92 -3.70
CA VAL A 20 7.55 -1.23 -5.07
C VAL A 20 6.84 -2.58 -5.09
N ASP A 21 5.61 -2.58 -5.59
CA ASP A 21 4.83 -3.80 -5.77
C ASP A 21 3.78 -3.61 -6.87
N GLU A 22 3.01 -4.66 -7.12
CA GLU A 22 1.97 -4.75 -8.12
C GLU A 22 0.55 -4.70 -7.55
N GLN A 23 -0.30 -4.03 -8.31
CA GLN A 23 -1.74 -3.98 -8.10
C GLN A 23 -2.47 -4.56 -9.31
N MET A 24 -3.62 -5.20 -9.06
CA MET A 24 -4.50 -5.70 -10.12
C MET A 24 -5.76 -4.85 -10.26
N VAL A 25 -6.00 -4.32 -11.46
CA VAL A 25 -7.28 -3.69 -11.83
C VAL A 25 -8.20 -4.74 -12.46
N PRO A 26 -9.26 -5.21 -11.76
CA PRO A 26 -10.04 -6.35 -12.21
C PRO A 26 -10.75 -6.11 -13.56
N PHE A 27 -10.52 -7.00 -14.52
CA PHE A 27 -11.19 -6.96 -15.82
C PHE A 27 -11.24 -8.34 -16.46
N LYS A 28 -12.44 -8.80 -16.86
CA LYS A 28 -12.63 -10.11 -17.51
C LYS A 28 -12.81 -10.03 -19.04
N GLY A 29 -13.01 -8.84 -19.61
CA GLY A 29 -13.21 -8.68 -21.05
C GLY A 29 -12.01 -9.09 -21.91
N ARG A 30 -12.21 -9.13 -23.23
CA ARG A 30 -11.15 -9.46 -24.20
C ARG A 30 -10.28 -8.23 -24.43
N ASN A 31 -9.00 -8.32 -24.07
CA ASN A 31 -7.96 -7.34 -24.37
C ASN A 31 -6.60 -8.03 -24.25
N ARG A 32 -5.66 -7.71 -25.17
CA ARG A 32 -4.32 -8.33 -25.23
C ARG A 32 -3.42 -7.96 -24.05
N LEU A 33 -3.64 -6.81 -23.41
CA LEU A 33 -2.81 -6.32 -22.29
C LEU A 33 -3.23 -6.92 -20.93
N LYS A 34 -4.35 -7.64 -20.88
CA LYS A 34 -4.85 -8.27 -19.66
C LYS A 34 -3.87 -9.36 -19.19
N GLN A 35 -3.55 -9.33 -17.90
CA GLN A 35 -2.68 -10.29 -17.24
C GLN A 35 -3.49 -11.27 -16.38
N TYR A 36 -2.90 -12.45 -16.14
CA TYR A 36 -3.37 -13.41 -15.16
C TYR A 36 -2.36 -13.49 -14.00
N LEU A 37 -2.80 -13.13 -12.79
CA LEU A 37 -2.00 -13.22 -11.56
C LEU A 37 -2.68 -14.24 -10.62
N PRO A 38 -2.20 -15.49 -10.55
CA PRO A 38 -2.88 -16.56 -9.82
C PRO A 38 -2.95 -16.31 -8.31
N ALA A 39 -1.97 -15.60 -7.75
CA ALA A 39 -1.86 -15.30 -6.32
C ALA A 39 -2.78 -14.15 -5.85
N LYS A 40 -3.33 -13.33 -6.76
CA LYS A 40 -4.19 -12.20 -6.38
C LYS A 40 -5.66 -12.65 -6.27
N PRO A 41 -6.46 -12.10 -5.33
CA PRO A 41 -7.88 -12.47 -5.17
C PRO A 41 -8.71 -12.28 -6.45
N LYS A 42 -8.42 -11.23 -7.21
CA LYS A 42 -8.94 -11.02 -8.56
C LYS A 42 -7.83 -11.36 -9.56
N LYS A 43 -7.90 -12.55 -10.14
CA LYS A 43 -6.79 -13.10 -10.94
C LYS A 43 -6.65 -12.49 -12.34
N TRP A 44 -7.73 -11.95 -12.91
CA TRP A 44 -7.75 -11.42 -14.28
C TRP A 44 -7.94 -9.90 -14.28
N GLY A 45 -7.06 -9.17 -14.97
CA GLY A 45 -7.15 -7.72 -15.06
C GLY A 45 -5.92 -7.05 -15.67
N TYR A 46 -5.79 -5.74 -15.44
CA TYR A 46 -4.58 -4.99 -15.80
C TYR A 46 -3.64 -4.95 -14.61
N LYS A 47 -2.38 -5.34 -14.82
CA LYS A 47 -1.33 -5.21 -13.82
C LYS A 47 -0.81 -3.77 -13.84
N ILE A 48 -0.78 -3.13 -12.68
CA ILE A 48 -0.15 -1.82 -12.45
C ILE A 48 1.01 -2.06 -11.48
N LEU A 49 2.15 -1.43 -11.74
CA LEU A 49 3.33 -1.47 -10.89
C LEU A 49 3.42 -0.10 -10.20
N ILE A 50 3.56 -0.06 -8.88
CA ILE A 50 3.37 1.15 -8.06
C ILE A 50 4.57 1.32 -7.13
N LEU A 51 5.06 2.55 -7.02
CA LEU A 51 5.90 3.03 -5.92
C LEU A 51 4.99 3.74 -4.91
N ALA A 52 4.96 3.28 -3.66
CA ALA A 52 4.17 3.87 -2.59
C ALA A 52 4.96 4.02 -1.29
N GLY A 53 4.62 4.99 -0.46
CA GLY A 53 5.09 5.07 0.93
C GLY A 53 4.55 3.93 1.78
N SER A 54 5.18 3.67 2.91
CA SER A 54 4.68 2.70 3.91
C SER A 54 3.28 3.07 4.46
N ASP A 55 2.88 4.33 4.31
CA ASP A 55 1.54 4.86 4.61
C ASP A 55 0.50 4.59 3.51
N GLY A 56 0.91 3.98 2.40
CA GLY A 56 0.07 3.63 1.25
C GLY A 56 -0.11 4.75 0.24
N VAL A 57 0.55 5.90 0.40
CA VAL A 57 0.47 7.01 -0.55
C VAL A 57 1.28 6.65 -1.81
N PRO A 58 0.66 6.58 -3.01
CA PRO A 58 1.40 6.32 -4.24
C PRO A 58 2.15 7.56 -4.70
N HIS A 59 3.39 7.38 -5.15
CA HIS A 59 4.26 8.45 -5.65
C HIS A 59 4.62 8.29 -7.12
N ASN A 60 4.56 7.06 -7.64
CA ASN A 60 4.75 6.77 -9.05
C ASN A 60 4.03 5.48 -9.42
N PHE A 61 3.64 5.32 -10.68
CA PHE A 61 3.12 4.05 -11.18
C PHE A 61 3.29 3.94 -12.70
N GLU A 62 3.31 2.70 -13.19
CA GLU A 62 3.22 2.37 -14.61
C GLU A 62 2.25 1.22 -14.86
N ILE A 63 1.58 1.24 -16.01
CA ILE A 63 0.70 0.14 -16.44
C ILE A 63 1.57 -0.87 -17.17
N TYR A 64 1.51 -2.13 -16.77
CA TYR A 64 2.24 -3.18 -17.45
C TYR A 64 1.63 -3.48 -18.83
N THR A 65 2.42 -3.29 -19.89
CA THR A 65 1.98 -3.46 -21.28
C THR A 65 2.52 -4.73 -21.95
N GLY A 66 3.19 -5.60 -21.20
CA GLY A 66 3.83 -6.81 -21.73
C GLY A 66 5.24 -6.58 -22.29
N ARG A 67 5.73 -5.34 -22.29
CA ARG A 67 7.11 -4.99 -22.62
C ARG A 67 7.72 -4.21 -21.48
N VAL A 68 9.00 -4.47 -21.21
CA VAL A 68 9.78 -3.72 -20.23
C VAL A 68 10.98 -3.11 -20.92
N VAL A 69 11.17 -1.81 -20.75
CA VAL A 69 12.22 -1.04 -21.42
C VAL A 69 13.25 -0.61 -20.39
N GLN A 70 14.53 -0.74 -20.71
CA GLN A 70 15.60 -0.19 -19.86
C GLN A 70 15.38 1.32 -19.62
N PRO A 71 15.58 1.82 -18.40
CA PRO A 71 15.54 3.26 -18.17
C PRO A 71 16.69 3.94 -18.93
N PRO A 72 16.48 5.14 -19.50
CA PRO A 72 17.58 5.93 -20.05
C PRO A 72 18.67 6.14 -18.99
N GLU A 73 19.94 6.14 -19.41
CA GLU A 73 21.11 6.47 -18.58
C GLU A 73 21.38 5.53 -17.40
N LEU A 74 20.64 4.43 -17.26
CA LEU A 74 20.87 3.41 -16.23
C LEU A 74 21.20 2.06 -16.87
N PRO A 75 22.03 1.22 -16.24
CA PRO A 75 22.35 -0.10 -16.76
C PRO A 75 21.11 -0.99 -16.84
N ASP A 76 21.10 -1.93 -17.79
CA ASP A 76 20.10 -2.99 -17.82
C ASP A 76 20.36 -3.98 -16.70
N VAL A 77 19.46 -4.03 -15.72
CA VAL A 77 19.52 -4.94 -14.55
C VAL A 77 18.52 -6.09 -14.67
N GLY A 78 18.00 -6.31 -15.88
CA GLY A 78 16.95 -7.26 -16.21
C GLY A 78 15.55 -6.65 -16.09
N ALA A 79 14.58 -7.26 -16.78
CA ALA A 79 13.23 -6.73 -16.94
C ALA A 79 12.58 -6.27 -15.61
N SER A 80 12.53 -7.12 -14.59
CA SER A 80 11.91 -6.74 -13.31
C SER A 80 12.69 -5.65 -12.57
N GLY A 81 14.03 -5.66 -12.60
CA GLY A 81 14.83 -4.60 -11.98
C GLY A 81 14.67 -3.25 -12.70
N ASN A 82 14.56 -3.26 -14.03
CA ASN A 82 14.33 -2.05 -14.83
C ASN A 82 12.99 -1.39 -14.47
N VAL A 83 11.96 -2.16 -14.10
CA VAL A 83 10.71 -1.61 -13.54
C VAL A 83 10.98 -0.80 -12.29
N VAL A 84 11.73 -1.35 -11.33
CA VAL A 84 12.07 -0.66 -10.08
C VAL A 84 12.82 0.63 -10.37
N LEU A 85 13.84 0.58 -11.25
CA LEU A 85 14.61 1.75 -11.61
C LEU A 85 13.76 2.86 -12.24
N ARG A 86 12.81 2.52 -13.14
CA ARG A 86 11.86 3.51 -13.70
C ARG A 86 10.92 4.09 -12.65
N LEU A 87 10.36 3.25 -11.78
CA LEU A 87 9.46 3.70 -10.72
C LEU A 87 10.16 4.57 -9.69
N ALA A 88 11.43 4.26 -9.38
CA ALA A 88 12.26 4.95 -8.40
C ALA A 88 12.86 6.27 -8.89
N GLN A 89 12.76 6.62 -10.18
CA GLN A 89 13.32 7.87 -10.71
C GLN A 89 12.95 9.14 -9.92
N PRO A 90 11.73 9.31 -9.40
CA PRO A 90 11.36 10.51 -8.64
C PRO A 90 11.92 10.56 -7.21
N ILE A 91 12.55 9.48 -6.74
CA ILE A 91 13.12 9.42 -5.39
C ILE A 91 14.34 10.33 -5.32
N PRO A 92 14.39 11.29 -4.37
CA PRO A 92 15.59 12.12 -4.19
C PRO A 92 16.81 11.26 -3.85
N ARG A 93 17.87 11.43 -4.63
CA ARG A 93 19.14 10.72 -4.43
C ARG A 93 19.86 11.30 -3.23
N GLN A 94 20.70 10.49 -2.57
CA GLN A 94 21.56 10.92 -1.46
C GLN A 94 20.82 11.43 -0.20
N GLN A 95 19.52 11.16 -0.08
CA GLN A 95 18.69 11.62 1.04
C GLN A 95 18.18 10.47 1.92
N ASN A 96 18.96 9.40 2.03
CA ASN A 96 18.70 8.29 2.95
C ASN A 96 17.37 7.53 2.72
N TYR A 97 16.76 7.67 1.53
CA TYR A 97 15.57 6.91 1.15
C TYR A 97 15.83 5.41 1.09
N LYS A 98 14.82 4.62 1.46
CA LYS A 98 14.85 3.16 1.52
C LYS A 98 13.71 2.57 0.71
N VAL A 99 14.05 1.71 -0.26
CA VAL A 99 13.07 1.06 -1.14
C VAL A 99 12.99 -0.42 -0.84
N PHE A 100 11.77 -0.91 -0.62
CA PHE A 100 11.46 -2.31 -0.38
C PHE A 100 10.78 -2.93 -1.59
N PHE A 101 11.11 -4.17 -1.93
CA PHE A 101 10.47 -4.86 -3.05
C PHE A 101 10.47 -6.38 -2.88
N ASP A 102 9.57 -7.05 -3.59
CA ASP A 102 9.41 -8.50 -3.52
C ASP A 102 10.52 -9.27 -4.29
N ASN A 103 10.45 -10.59 -4.24
CA ASN A 103 11.42 -11.47 -4.90
C ASN A 103 11.34 -11.51 -6.42
N TRP A 104 10.28 -11.00 -7.04
CA TRP A 104 10.20 -10.88 -8.49
C TRP A 104 11.13 -9.75 -8.97
N PHE A 105 11.25 -8.68 -8.19
CA PHE A 105 12.13 -7.56 -8.50
C PHE A 105 13.59 -7.80 -8.12
N THR A 106 13.86 -8.41 -6.96
CA THR A 106 15.21 -8.46 -6.38
C THR A 106 16.25 -9.15 -7.26
N SER A 107 17.39 -8.47 -7.44
CA SER A 107 18.62 -9.00 -8.05
C SER A 107 19.83 -8.24 -7.50
N VAL A 108 21.02 -8.86 -7.56
CA VAL A 108 22.28 -8.19 -7.18
C VAL A 108 22.53 -6.94 -8.04
N PRO A 109 22.41 -6.97 -9.38
CA PRO A 109 22.60 -5.77 -10.21
C PRO A 109 21.66 -4.61 -9.85
N LEU A 110 20.39 -4.90 -9.52
CA LEU A 110 19.42 -3.88 -9.10
C LEU A 110 19.88 -3.18 -7.82
N ILE A 111 20.28 -3.95 -6.80
CA ILE A 111 20.67 -3.41 -5.50
C ILE A 111 21.95 -2.58 -5.61
N LEU A 112 22.92 -3.02 -6.42
CA LEU A 112 24.14 -2.26 -6.68
C LEU A 112 23.86 -0.96 -7.44
N THR A 113 22.96 -0.99 -8.42
CA THR A 113 22.57 0.22 -9.18
C THR A 113 21.87 1.25 -8.28
N LEU A 114 20.97 0.81 -7.39
CA LEU A 114 20.36 1.69 -6.40
C LEU A 114 21.38 2.23 -5.39
N ALA A 115 22.35 1.41 -4.98
CA ALA A 115 23.43 1.83 -4.07
C ALA A 115 24.30 2.94 -4.68
N GLN A 116 24.62 2.86 -5.99
CA GLN A 116 25.34 3.91 -6.72
C GLN A 116 24.56 5.23 -6.74
N GLN A 117 23.23 5.18 -6.72
CA GLN A 117 22.36 6.35 -6.57
C GLN A 117 22.19 6.81 -5.11
N ARG A 118 22.92 6.19 -4.16
CA ARG A 118 22.79 6.37 -2.70
C ARG A 118 21.35 6.17 -2.22
N ILE A 119 20.67 5.19 -2.81
CA ILE A 119 19.35 4.73 -2.38
C ILE A 119 19.54 3.39 -1.66
N HIS A 120 19.08 3.34 -0.41
CA HIS A 120 19.08 2.11 0.35
C HIS A 120 17.93 1.21 -0.11
N CYS A 121 18.12 -0.11 -0.08
CA CYS A 121 17.06 -1.03 -0.46
C CYS A 121 17.20 -2.39 0.22
N THR A 122 16.04 -3.05 0.33
CA THR A 122 15.92 -4.40 0.88
C THR A 122 14.82 -5.13 0.14
N GLY A 123 15.13 -6.31 -0.40
CA GLY A 123 14.12 -7.16 -1.04
C GLY A 123 14.19 -8.59 -0.58
N THR A 124 13.05 -9.29 -0.61
CA THR A 124 13.09 -10.76 -0.53
C THR A 124 13.78 -11.29 -1.78
N VAL A 125 14.55 -12.36 -1.68
CA VAL A 125 15.36 -12.85 -2.80
C VAL A 125 15.24 -14.36 -2.91
N ARG A 126 15.21 -14.87 -4.15
CA ARG A 126 15.27 -16.31 -4.42
C ARG A 126 16.72 -16.76 -4.45
N SER A 127 17.00 -17.97 -3.97
CA SER A 127 18.38 -18.50 -3.92
C SER A 127 19.07 -18.50 -5.30
N ASN A 128 18.32 -18.76 -6.38
CA ASN A 128 18.86 -18.73 -7.74
C ASN A 128 19.22 -17.32 -8.26
N ARG A 129 18.89 -16.27 -7.51
CA ARG A 129 19.26 -14.86 -7.80
C ARG A 129 20.51 -14.41 -7.02
N LEU A 130 21.10 -15.32 -6.24
CA LEU A 130 22.34 -15.11 -5.48
C LEU A 130 23.41 -16.14 -5.92
N PRO A 131 23.90 -16.08 -7.18
CA PRO A 131 24.89 -17.03 -7.65
C PRO A 131 26.16 -16.96 -6.79
N GLY A 132 26.69 -18.12 -6.39
CA GLY A 132 27.89 -18.22 -5.55
C GLY A 132 27.66 -17.98 -4.05
N VAL A 133 26.45 -17.60 -3.62
CA VAL A 133 26.13 -17.46 -2.19
C VAL A 133 25.47 -18.74 -1.68
N ASN A 134 26.26 -19.59 -1.04
CA ASN A 134 25.77 -20.82 -0.41
C ASN A 134 25.13 -20.52 0.94
N LEU A 135 23.87 -20.10 0.97
CA LEU A 135 23.10 -20.02 2.22
C LEU A 135 22.67 -21.42 2.68
N MET A 136 22.55 -21.63 4.00
CA MET A 136 22.03 -22.84 4.63
C MET A 136 20.75 -23.30 3.93
N CYS A 137 20.63 -24.60 3.70
CA CYS A 137 19.44 -25.14 3.05
C CYS A 137 18.23 -25.09 4.01
N ASP A 138 17.02 -25.19 3.45
CA ASP A 138 15.79 -25.11 4.25
C ASP A 138 15.70 -26.24 5.29
N VAL A 139 16.30 -27.40 5.00
CA VAL A 139 16.33 -28.57 5.89
C VAL A 139 17.19 -28.29 7.11
N GLU A 140 18.37 -27.71 6.93
CA GLU A 140 19.29 -27.35 8.02
C GLU A 140 18.67 -26.29 8.93
N LEU A 141 18.15 -25.21 8.35
CA LEU A 141 17.49 -24.14 9.12
C LEU A 141 16.28 -24.66 9.91
N LYS A 142 15.47 -25.52 9.29
CA LYS A 142 14.33 -26.16 9.94
C LYS A 142 14.76 -27.04 11.11
N ARG A 143 15.89 -27.76 10.98
CA ARG A 143 16.45 -28.59 12.05
C ARG A 143 16.96 -27.75 13.22
N THR A 144 17.58 -26.60 12.94
CA THR A 144 18.02 -25.64 13.98
C THR A 144 16.83 -25.05 14.74
N GLY A 145 15.66 -24.97 14.10
CA GLY A 145 14.41 -24.58 14.72
C GLY A 145 13.93 -23.19 14.31
N ARG A 146 12.74 -22.85 14.79
CA ARG A 146 12.06 -21.58 14.47
C ARG A 146 12.84 -20.40 15.07
N GLY A 147 13.11 -19.40 14.24
CA GLY A 147 13.96 -18.25 14.57
C GLY A 147 15.42 -18.41 14.14
N SER A 148 15.80 -19.59 13.62
CA SER A 148 17.15 -19.79 13.08
C SER A 148 17.42 -18.83 11.92
N LEU A 149 18.66 -18.37 11.84
CA LEU A 149 19.09 -17.42 10.83
C LEU A 149 20.53 -17.67 10.42
N GLU A 150 20.86 -17.24 9.21
CA GLU A 150 22.22 -17.13 8.70
C GLU A 150 22.37 -15.76 8.02
N GLN A 151 23.52 -15.13 8.20
CA GLN A 151 23.91 -13.95 7.44
C GLN A 151 25.21 -14.22 6.70
N LYS A 152 25.26 -13.83 5.42
CA LYS A 152 26.48 -13.65 4.66
C LYS A 152 26.60 -12.20 4.21
N MET A 153 27.81 -11.69 4.24
CA MET A 153 28.13 -10.35 3.75
C MET A 153 29.12 -10.45 2.60
N ALA A 154 28.95 -9.59 1.61
CA ALA A 154 29.89 -9.44 0.51
C ALA A 154 30.08 -7.96 0.23
N MET A 155 31.32 -7.54 0.01
CA MET A 155 31.64 -6.20 -0.44
C MET A 155 31.82 -6.22 -1.95
N VAL A 156 31.05 -5.40 -2.65
CA VAL A 156 31.12 -5.26 -4.11
C VAL A 156 31.32 -3.79 -4.43
N GLY A 157 32.53 -3.44 -4.87
CA GLY A 157 32.96 -2.04 -4.92
C GLY A 157 32.89 -1.40 -3.53
N GLU A 158 32.21 -0.26 -3.42
CA GLU A 158 31.98 0.44 -2.14
C GLU A 158 30.70 -0.01 -1.40
N THR A 159 29.97 -1.00 -1.93
CA THR A 159 28.68 -1.42 -1.37
C THR A 159 28.81 -2.73 -0.61
N THR A 160 28.46 -2.71 0.68
CA THR A 160 28.27 -3.94 1.47
C THR A 160 26.87 -4.48 1.24
N LEU A 161 26.79 -5.73 0.76
CA LEU A 161 25.56 -6.48 0.62
C LEU A 161 25.39 -7.43 1.81
N HIS A 162 24.18 -7.47 2.35
CA HIS A 162 23.75 -8.37 3.40
C HIS A 162 22.74 -9.37 2.84
N ALA A 163 23.15 -10.64 2.74
CA ALA A 163 22.25 -11.75 2.44
C ALA A 163 21.88 -12.43 3.76
N VAL A 164 20.61 -12.33 4.16
CA VAL A 164 20.11 -12.90 5.41
C VAL A 164 19.03 -13.93 5.11
N LYS A 165 19.20 -15.14 5.61
CA LYS A 165 18.18 -16.19 5.56
C LYS A 165 17.62 -16.40 6.97
N TRP A 166 16.30 -16.41 7.09
CA TRP A 166 15.60 -16.57 8.37
C TRP A 166 14.51 -17.61 8.25
N TYR A 167 14.35 -18.45 9.27
CA TYR A 167 13.36 -19.52 9.29
C TYR A 167 12.29 -19.28 10.35
N ASP A 168 11.05 -19.14 9.90
CA ASP A 168 9.87 -19.12 10.77
C ASP A 168 9.06 -20.41 10.57
N ASN A 169 7.86 -20.31 9.98
CA ASN A 169 7.16 -21.49 9.45
C ASN A 169 7.75 -21.98 8.12
N ARG A 170 8.39 -21.06 7.38
CA ARG A 170 9.12 -21.29 6.15
C ARG A 170 10.36 -20.39 6.16
N SER A 171 11.36 -20.76 5.39
CA SER A 171 12.52 -19.90 5.19
C SER A 171 12.15 -18.70 4.31
N VAL A 172 12.79 -17.57 4.57
CA VAL A 172 12.81 -16.40 3.71
C VAL A 172 14.25 -15.92 3.61
N SER A 173 14.68 -15.57 2.41
CA SER A 173 15.97 -14.91 2.19
C SER A 173 15.73 -13.46 1.81
N LEU A 174 16.51 -12.55 2.38
CA LEU A 174 16.52 -11.14 2.03
C LEU A 174 17.92 -10.72 1.57
N LEU A 175 17.96 -9.78 0.64
CA LEU A 175 19.16 -9.09 0.21
C LEU A 175 18.98 -7.60 0.47
N SER A 176 19.97 -6.98 1.11
CA SER A 176 19.98 -5.55 1.45
C SER A 176 21.34 -4.92 1.22
N ASN A 177 21.39 -3.61 0.95
CA ASN A 177 22.63 -2.82 0.91
C ASN A 177 22.87 -1.96 2.16
N TYR A 178 22.06 -2.08 3.22
CA TYR A 178 22.15 -1.19 4.38
C TYR A 178 21.80 -1.80 5.73
N ILE A 179 21.09 -2.94 5.75
CA ILE A 179 20.66 -3.57 7.00
C ILE A 179 20.86 -5.08 6.94
N GLY A 180 21.51 -5.62 7.97
CA GLY A 180 21.73 -7.04 8.16
C GLY A 180 20.80 -7.65 9.22
N ALA A 181 21.27 -8.73 9.84
CA ALA A 181 20.55 -9.48 10.84
C ALA A 181 20.49 -8.78 12.21
N HIS A 182 21.49 -7.98 12.55
CA HIS A 182 21.63 -7.39 13.89
C HIS A 182 21.06 -5.96 13.96
N PRO A 183 20.49 -5.54 15.12
CA PRO A 183 20.24 -6.38 16.30
C PRO A 183 19.11 -7.39 16.07
N VAL A 184 19.30 -8.62 16.56
CA VAL A 184 18.26 -9.66 16.55
C VAL A 184 17.35 -9.39 17.74
N THR A 185 16.04 -9.38 17.51
CA THR A 185 15.03 -9.09 18.53
C THR A 185 13.90 -10.10 18.46
N ASP A 186 13.24 -10.39 19.56
CA ASP A 186 12.11 -11.31 19.55
C ASP A 186 10.85 -10.68 18.94
N VAL A 187 10.10 -11.50 18.20
CA VAL A 187 8.74 -11.19 17.75
C VAL A 187 7.76 -12.23 18.27
N ASP A 188 6.56 -11.77 18.64
CA ASP A 188 5.47 -12.65 19.04
C ASP A 188 4.90 -13.39 17.85
N ARG A 189 4.88 -14.72 17.94
CA ARG A 189 4.32 -15.59 16.91
C ARG A 189 3.41 -16.64 17.52
N TRP A 190 2.29 -16.88 16.87
CA TRP A 190 1.44 -18.03 17.20
C TRP A 190 2.15 -19.33 16.80
N ASP A 191 2.18 -20.29 17.73
CA ASP A 191 2.60 -21.66 17.47
C ASP A 191 1.36 -22.58 17.40
N GLY A 192 1.10 -23.13 16.21
CA GLY A 192 -0.07 -23.97 15.99
C GLY A 192 -0.02 -25.32 16.72
N LYS A 193 1.16 -25.83 17.06
CA LYS A 193 1.32 -27.10 17.76
C LYS A 193 1.08 -26.94 19.25
N GLN A 194 1.65 -25.88 19.83
CA GLN A 194 1.56 -25.57 21.26
C GLN A 194 0.33 -24.73 21.61
N LYS A 195 -0.41 -24.22 20.61
CA LYS A 195 -1.58 -23.34 20.76
C LYS A 195 -1.32 -22.15 21.68
N LYS A 196 -0.13 -21.55 21.56
CA LYS A 196 0.26 -20.38 22.34
C LYS A 196 1.13 -19.43 21.54
N ILE A 197 1.29 -18.21 22.05
CA ILE A 197 2.26 -17.25 21.54
C ILE A 197 3.64 -17.64 22.07
N ILE A 198 4.63 -17.65 21.17
CA ILE A 198 6.04 -17.87 21.47
C ILE A 198 6.86 -16.67 20.98
N LYS A 199 7.99 -16.44 21.64
CA LYS A 199 9.00 -15.46 21.22
C LYS A 199 9.92 -16.12 20.21
N VAL A 200 10.04 -15.52 19.03
CA VAL A 200 10.90 -16.02 17.96
C VAL A 200 11.96 -14.96 17.65
N PRO A 201 13.27 -15.30 17.73
CA PRO A 201 14.34 -14.41 17.31
C PRO A 201 14.13 -13.96 15.86
N CYS A 202 14.14 -12.65 15.64
CA CYS A 202 13.84 -12.03 14.35
C CYS A 202 14.95 -11.05 13.97
N PRO A 203 15.61 -11.25 12.81
CA PRO A 203 16.65 -10.36 12.34
C PRO A 203 16.11 -8.94 12.04
N ALA A 204 16.95 -7.92 12.23
CA ALA A 204 16.61 -6.53 11.99
C ALA A 204 16.08 -6.28 10.57
N VAL A 205 16.73 -6.84 9.54
CA VAL A 205 16.29 -6.75 8.14
C VAL A 205 14.88 -7.31 7.90
N VAL A 206 14.48 -8.38 8.59
CA VAL A 206 13.14 -8.98 8.46
C VAL A 206 12.08 -8.05 9.04
N ARG A 207 12.35 -7.46 10.20
CA ARG A 207 11.46 -6.47 10.82
C ARG A 207 11.30 -5.24 9.95
N GLU A 208 12.41 -4.70 9.47
CA GLU A 208 12.43 -3.51 8.63
C GLU A 208 11.67 -3.74 7.31
N TYR A 209 11.87 -4.90 6.67
CA TYR A 209 11.11 -5.27 5.47
C TYR A 209 9.61 -5.38 5.74
N ASN A 210 9.21 -6.17 6.75
CA ASN A 210 7.78 -6.41 7.04
C ASN A 210 7.04 -5.14 7.46
N LYS A 211 7.72 -4.18 8.10
CA LYS A 211 7.13 -2.90 8.49
C LYS A 211 6.79 -2.02 7.29
N ASN A 212 7.60 -2.07 6.22
CA ASN A 212 7.57 -1.05 5.17
C ASN A 212 7.08 -1.55 3.80
N MET A 213 7.11 -2.86 3.53
CA MET A 213 6.70 -3.42 2.23
C MET A 213 5.19 -3.26 1.94
N GLY A 214 4.33 -3.20 2.96
CA GLY A 214 2.87 -3.30 2.83
C GLY A 214 2.13 -2.07 2.26
N GLY A 215 2.83 -1.02 1.83
CA GLY A 215 2.21 0.23 1.37
C GLY A 215 1.28 0.05 0.16
N VAL A 216 1.71 -0.71 -0.85
CA VAL A 216 0.90 -0.96 -2.06
C VAL A 216 -0.33 -1.82 -1.74
N ASP A 217 -0.19 -2.82 -0.87
CA ASP A 217 -1.31 -3.65 -0.41
C ASP A 217 -2.32 -2.85 0.42
N LEU A 218 -1.85 -1.90 1.25
CA LEU A 218 -2.72 -0.96 1.97
C LEU A 218 -3.55 -0.14 0.98
N LEU A 219 -2.92 0.47 -0.03
CA LEU A 219 -3.60 1.20 -1.09
C LEU A 219 -4.63 0.33 -1.82
N ASP A 220 -4.28 -0.90 -2.21
CA ASP A 220 -5.20 -1.81 -2.89
C ASP A 220 -6.39 -2.21 -2.02
N SER A 221 -6.15 -2.46 -0.74
CA SER A 221 -7.22 -2.79 0.21
C SER A 221 -8.21 -1.63 0.38
N LEU A 222 -7.73 -0.39 0.50
CA LEU A 222 -8.56 0.80 0.63
C LEU A 222 -9.38 1.08 -0.63
N ILE A 223 -8.78 0.91 -1.82
CA ILE A 223 -9.49 0.98 -3.10
C ILE A 223 -10.57 -0.11 -3.16
N ALA A 224 -10.26 -1.33 -2.72
CA ALA A 224 -11.19 -2.45 -2.80
C ALA A 224 -12.44 -2.27 -1.91
N LEU A 225 -12.33 -1.61 -0.75
CA LEU A 225 -13.45 -1.38 0.17
C LEU A 225 -14.64 -0.68 -0.49
N TYR A 226 -14.37 0.34 -1.30
CA TYR A 226 -15.40 1.18 -1.93
C TYR A 226 -15.23 1.28 -3.44
N ARG A 227 -14.69 0.22 -4.07
CA ARG A 227 -14.40 0.18 -5.51
C ARG A 227 -15.64 0.49 -6.34
N ASN A 228 -15.47 1.32 -7.36
CA ASN A 228 -16.54 1.68 -8.28
C ASN A 228 -17.11 0.43 -9.00
N LYS A 229 -18.43 0.22 -8.88
CA LYS A 229 -19.14 -0.94 -9.45
C LYS A 229 -19.72 -0.70 -10.85
N ILE A 230 -19.51 0.48 -11.44
CA ILE A 230 -20.01 0.80 -12.79
C ILE A 230 -19.54 -0.27 -13.77
N ARG A 231 -20.51 -0.87 -14.49
CA ARG A 231 -20.22 -1.87 -15.51
C ARG A 231 -19.90 -1.16 -16.81
N SER A 232 -18.77 -1.52 -17.42
CA SER A 232 -18.45 -1.10 -18.78
C SER A 232 -17.78 -2.22 -19.56
N LYS A 233 -18.13 -2.31 -20.85
CA LYS A 233 -17.47 -3.18 -21.84
C LYS A 233 -16.15 -2.56 -22.34
N LYS A 234 -16.00 -1.23 -22.26
CA LYS A 234 -14.81 -0.50 -22.66
C LYS A 234 -13.70 -0.70 -21.63
N TRP A 235 -12.56 -1.22 -22.07
CA TRP A 235 -11.47 -1.57 -21.16
C TRP A 235 -10.87 -0.36 -20.43
N TYR A 236 -10.70 0.76 -21.13
CA TYR A 236 -10.11 1.98 -20.58
C TYR A 236 -10.95 2.60 -19.47
N HIS A 237 -12.28 2.40 -19.47
CA HIS A 237 -13.12 2.83 -18.35
C HIS A 237 -12.75 2.14 -17.04
N ARG A 238 -12.29 0.88 -17.08
CA ARG A 238 -11.85 0.17 -15.87
C ARG A 238 -10.62 0.82 -15.25
N LEU A 239 -9.65 1.20 -16.08
CA LEU A 239 -8.46 1.93 -15.64
C LEU A 239 -8.83 3.32 -15.13
N MET A 240 -9.68 4.05 -15.87
CA MET A 240 -10.14 5.38 -15.46
C MET A 240 -10.84 5.37 -14.09
N PHE A 241 -11.82 4.48 -13.88
CA PHE A 241 -12.48 4.38 -12.58
C PHE A 241 -11.53 3.95 -11.45
N HIS A 242 -10.58 3.06 -11.76
CA HIS A 242 -9.55 2.67 -10.80
C HIS A 242 -8.66 3.86 -10.38
N PHE A 243 -8.26 4.69 -11.34
CA PHE A 243 -7.45 5.88 -11.05
C PHE A 243 -8.23 6.96 -10.30
N ILE A 244 -9.55 7.08 -10.50
CA ILE A 244 -10.40 7.92 -9.66
C ILE A 244 -10.42 7.39 -8.22
N ASP A 245 -10.65 6.08 -8.04
CA ASP A 245 -10.64 5.46 -6.71
C ASP A 245 -9.27 5.63 -6.02
N MET A 246 -8.17 5.45 -6.76
CA MET A 246 -6.80 5.70 -6.29
C MET A 246 -6.60 7.15 -5.87
N THR A 247 -7.08 8.12 -6.64
CA THR A 247 -6.97 9.56 -6.32
C THR A 247 -7.74 9.89 -5.04
N ILE A 248 -8.96 9.37 -4.87
CA ILE A 248 -9.77 9.57 -3.66
C ILE A 248 -9.09 8.97 -2.44
N VAL A 249 -8.57 7.73 -2.56
CA VAL A 249 -7.86 7.07 -1.46
C VAL A 249 -6.57 7.82 -1.13
N THR A 250 -5.83 8.28 -2.13
CA THR A 250 -4.62 9.09 -1.93
C THR A 250 -4.94 10.38 -1.18
N ALA A 251 -5.97 11.11 -1.60
CA ALA A 251 -6.43 12.32 -0.92
C ALA A 251 -6.85 12.05 0.53
N TRP A 252 -7.53 10.93 0.79
CA TRP A 252 -7.90 10.52 2.15
C TRP A 252 -6.66 10.19 3.00
N LEU A 253 -5.66 9.49 2.45
CA LEU A 253 -4.41 9.20 3.16
C LEU A 253 -3.65 10.49 3.52
N LEU A 254 -3.62 11.46 2.61
CA LEU A 254 -3.03 12.79 2.88
C LEU A 254 -3.80 13.53 3.99
N TYR A 255 -5.14 13.54 3.93
CA TYR A 255 -5.97 14.08 5.01
C TYR A 255 -5.66 13.41 6.36
N LYS A 256 -5.50 12.08 6.39
CA LYS A 256 -5.16 11.34 7.62
C LYS A 256 -3.78 11.73 8.15
N ARG A 257 -2.81 11.93 7.26
CA ARG A 257 -1.46 12.41 7.60
C ARG A 257 -1.53 13.79 8.25
N ASP A 258 -2.25 14.73 7.63
CA ASP A 258 -2.39 16.10 8.12
C ASP A 258 -3.13 16.15 9.47
N CYS A 259 -4.19 15.36 9.63
CA CYS A 259 -4.89 15.21 10.91
C CYS A 259 -3.95 14.71 12.02
N SER A 260 -3.10 13.73 11.72
CA SER A 260 -2.13 13.20 12.68
C SER A 260 -1.07 14.24 13.04
N SER A 261 -0.57 15.01 12.07
CA SER A 261 0.37 16.11 12.31
C SER A 261 -0.23 17.24 13.14
N SER A 262 -1.53 17.51 13.01
CA SER A 262 -2.26 18.50 13.80
C SER A 262 -2.75 17.98 15.15
N GLY A 263 -2.43 16.73 15.54
CA GLY A 263 -2.82 16.15 16.82
C GLY A 263 -4.30 15.73 16.95
N MET A 264 -5.05 15.69 15.84
CA MET A 264 -6.47 15.30 15.84
C MET A 264 -6.63 13.81 16.20
N ARG A 265 -7.56 13.49 17.10
CA ARG A 265 -7.77 12.12 17.57
C ARG A 265 -8.37 11.25 16.49
N LYS A 266 -8.03 9.96 16.46
CA LYS A 266 -8.51 9.03 15.42
C LYS A 266 -10.03 8.95 15.31
N GLN A 267 -10.75 9.17 16.40
CA GLN A 267 -12.22 9.15 16.46
C GLN A 267 -12.86 10.36 15.78
N GLU A 268 -12.14 11.48 15.72
CA GLU A 268 -12.57 12.74 15.09
C GLU A 268 -12.26 12.74 13.59
N GLN A 269 -11.30 11.93 13.16
CA GLN A 269 -10.90 11.84 11.77
C GLN A 269 -11.96 11.12 10.93
N MET A 270 -12.32 11.71 9.78
CA MET A 270 -13.29 11.13 8.86
C MET A 270 -12.89 9.73 8.38
N ARG A 271 -13.87 8.81 8.37
CA ARG A 271 -13.74 7.50 7.75
C ARG A 271 -13.74 7.64 6.22
N LEU A 272 -13.06 6.72 5.53
CA LEU A 272 -12.92 6.74 4.06
C LEU A 272 -14.28 6.81 3.33
N TYR A 273 -15.30 6.08 3.80
CA TYR A 273 -16.65 6.16 3.25
C TYR A 273 -17.20 7.58 3.29
N THR A 274 -17.15 8.22 4.45
CA THR A 274 -17.65 9.58 4.67
C THR A 274 -16.90 10.58 3.80
N PHE A 275 -15.57 10.48 3.78
CA PHE A 275 -14.71 11.33 2.94
C PHE A 275 -15.07 11.21 1.45
N LYS A 276 -15.25 9.99 0.95
CA LYS A 276 -15.66 9.74 -0.44
C LYS A 276 -17.04 10.30 -0.75
N SER A 277 -18.00 10.16 0.16
CA SER A 277 -19.35 10.73 0.03
C SER A 277 -19.32 12.25 -0.06
N TYR A 278 -18.52 12.93 0.78
CA TYR A 278 -18.36 14.38 0.73
C TYR A 278 -17.78 14.87 -0.61
N ILE A 279 -16.78 14.17 -1.15
CA ILE A 279 -16.24 14.49 -2.48
C ILE A 279 -17.33 14.37 -3.53
N ALA A 280 -18.09 13.27 -3.52
CA ALA A 280 -19.15 13.02 -4.50
C ALA A 280 -20.25 14.09 -4.44
N GLU A 281 -20.67 14.48 -3.24
CA GLU A 281 -21.66 15.52 -3.03
C GLU A 281 -21.16 16.89 -3.51
N SER A 282 -19.93 17.26 -3.11
CA SER A 282 -19.31 18.53 -3.48
C SER A 282 -19.21 18.67 -5.00
N LEU A 283 -18.77 17.61 -5.70
CA LEU A 283 -18.71 17.60 -7.16
C LEU A 283 -20.10 17.65 -7.82
N CYS A 284 -21.12 17.02 -7.24
CA CYS A 284 -22.50 17.09 -7.73
C CYS A 284 -23.15 18.48 -7.56
N LYS A 285 -22.69 19.26 -6.57
CA LYS A 285 -23.14 20.63 -6.29
C LYS A 285 -22.32 21.68 -7.06
N SER A 286 -21.08 21.35 -7.43
CA SER A 286 -20.19 22.24 -8.18
C SER A 286 -20.81 22.70 -9.51
N GLY A 287 -20.81 24.01 -9.77
CA GLY A 287 -21.33 24.60 -11.00
C GLY A 287 -22.85 24.70 -11.11
N LYS A 288 -23.61 24.31 -10.08
CA LYS A 288 -25.06 24.57 -10.00
C LYS A 288 -25.31 25.91 -9.32
N ASN A 289 -26.12 26.77 -9.91
CA ASN A 289 -26.71 27.90 -9.19
C ASN A 289 -27.64 27.33 -8.11
N LEU A 290 -27.18 27.35 -6.86
CA LEU A 290 -27.94 26.93 -5.69
C LEU A 290 -28.95 28.00 -5.23
N GLU A 291 -29.44 28.84 -6.15
CA GLU A 291 -30.60 29.67 -5.85
C GLU A 291 -31.75 28.74 -5.45
N ARG A 292 -32.17 28.86 -4.18
CA ARG A 292 -33.29 28.10 -3.64
C ARG A 292 -34.52 28.43 -4.48
N LYS A 293 -34.89 27.54 -5.41
CA LYS A 293 -36.24 27.57 -5.97
C LYS A 293 -37.19 27.39 -4.79
N ARG A 294 -37.99 28.43 -4.49
CA ARG A 294 -39.06 28.37 -3.48
C ARG A 294 -39.99 27.21 -3.86
N GLY A 295 -39.92 26.13 -3.10
CA GLY A 295 -40.65 24.90 -3.37
C GLY A 295 -40.52 23.92 -2.19
N ARG A 296 -41.43 22.95 -2.14
CA ARG A 296 -41.59 22.00 -1.03
C ARG A 296 -40.27 21.27 -0.73
N PRO A 297 -39.85 21.16 0.54
CA PRO A 297 -38.64 20.41 0.91
C PRO A 297 -38.73 18.97 0.39
N SER A 298 -37.72 18.55 -0.36
CA SER A 298 -37.63 17.16 -0.81
C SER A 298 -37.14 16.28 0.33
N SER A 299 -37.89 15.23 0.68
CA SER A 299 -37.47 14.17 1.61
C SER A 299 -36.45 13.23 0.96
N THR A 300 -35.42 13.79 0.35
CA THR A 300 -34.25 13.05 -0.12
C THR A 300 -33.31 12.80 1.06
N ILE A 301 -32.57 11.69 1.01
CA ILE A 301 -31.44 11.38 1.92
C ILE A 301 -30.48 12.57 2.08
N ALA A 302 -30.38 13.43 1.05
CA ALA A 302 -29.63 14.68 1.07
C ALA A 302 -30.12 15.70 2.12
N GLY A 303 -31.44 15.80 2.36
CA GLY A 303 -32.00 16.68 3.39
C GLY A 303 -31.73 16.17 4.81
N ASP A 304 -31.79 14.85 5.01
CA ASP A 304 -31.47 14.22 6.30
C ASP A 304 -29.98 14.32 6.65
N LEU A 305 -29.10 14.34 5.64
CA LEU A 305 -27.66 14.51 5.84
C LEU A 305 -27.27 15.97 6.06
N GLU A 306 -27.89 16.94 5.38
CA GLU A 306 -27.70 18.37 5.66
C GLU A 306 -28.13 18.73 7.09
N ALA A 307 -29.24 18.16 7.58
CA ALA A 307 -29.65 18.32 8.98
C ALA A 307 -28.58 17.77 9.95
N ARG A 308 -27.92 16.65 9.62
CA ARG A 308 -26.81 16.10 10.41
C ARG A 308 -25.54 16.95 10.35
N ILE A 309 -25.24 17.57 9.20
CA ILE A 309 -24.07 18.45 9.02
C ILE A 309 -24.24 19.77 9.79
N VAL A 310 -25.45 20.33 9.82
CA VAL A 310 -25.76 21.53 10.63
C VAL A 310 -25.66 21.23 12.13
N LEU A 311 -25.99 20.01 12.55
CA LEU A 311 -25.81 19.57 13.94
C LEU A 311 -24.33 19.36 14.29
N ASP A 312 -23.52 18.85 13.36
CA ASP A 312 -22.08 18.58 13.57
C ASP A 312 -21.24 19.86 13.61
N THR A 313 -21.55 20.84 12.74
CA THR A 313 -20.82 22.13 12.66
C THR A 313 -21.12 23.09 13.82
N ARG A 314 -22.15 22.82 14.64
CA ARG A 314 -22.50 23.65 15.82
C ARG A 314 -21.88 23.17 17.14
N GLY A 315 -21.05 22.13 17.13
CA GLY A 315 -20.18 21.81 18.26
C GLY A 315 -20.89 21.61 19.60
N VAL A 316 -21.94 20.79 19.66
CA VAL A 316 -22.49 20.32 20.94
C VAL A 316 -22.44 18.79 21.00
N VAL A 317 -21.43 18.28 21.70
CA VAL A 317 -21.43 16.92 22.23
C VAL A 317 -22.47 16.87 23.35
N VAL A 318 -23.71 16.49 23.06
CA VAL A 318 -24.64 16.10 24.12
C VAL A 318 -24.38 14.64 24.46
N ARG A 319 -23.66 14.45 25.58
CA ARG A 319 -23.71 13.25 26.41
C ARG A 319 -25.18 12.90 26.64
N LEU A 320 -25.73 11.88 25.98
CA LEU A 320 -27.00 11.33 26.40
C LEU A 320 -26.77 10.55 27.69
N LYS A 321 -27.30 11.08 28.79
CA LYS A 321 -27.42 10.36 30.06
C LYS A 321 -28.25 9.10 29.83
N LYS A 322 -27.81 8.03 30.48
CA LYS A 322 -28.50 6.77 30.65
C LYS A 322 -29.74 7.05 31.52
N ASP A 323 -30.88 7.28 30.89
CA ASP A 323 -32.25 7.10 31.42
C ASP A 323 -33.25 7.72 30.43
N ASP A 324 -33.65 6.94 29.44
CA ASP A 324 -34.88 7.13 28.64
C ASP A 324 -35.16 5.85 27.83
N ARG A 325 -34.98 4.69 28.46
CA ARG A 325 -35.22 3.38 27.83
C ARG A 325 -36.65 2.87 28.02
N ASP A 326 -37.51 3.60 28.74
CA ASP A 326 -38.84 3.13 29.13
C ASP A 326 -40.02 3.99 28.61
N ARG A 327 -39.82 4.89 27.64
CA ARG A 327 -40.92 5.72 27.09
C ARG A 327 -41.26 5.50 25.61
N LEU A 328 -40.81 4.40 25.02
CA LEU A 328 -41.15 4.00 23.65
C LEU A 328 -41.89 2.66 23.55
N HIS A 329 -42.22 2.03 24.69
CA HIS A 329 -42.90 0.72 24.70
C HIS A 329 -44.43 0.79 24.97
N GLU A 330 -44.99 1.96 25.28
CA GLU A 330 -46.43 2.13 25.59
C GLU A 330 -47.25 2.84 24.49
N SER A 331 -46.66 3.18 23.34
CA SER A 331 -47.39 3.84 22.24
C SER A 331 -47.69 2.93 21.03
N ILE A 332 -47.35 1.64 21.09
CA ILE A 332 -47.49 0.72 19.93
C ILE A 332 -48.44 -0.46 20.21
N TYR A 333 -48.84 -0.72 21.46
CA TYR A 333 -49.85 -1.73 21.77
C TYR A 333 -50.86 -1.20 22.79
N GLY A 334 -51.86 -0.45 22.29
CA GLY A 334 -53.10 -0.20 23.01
C GLY A 334 -54.15 -1.25 22.62
N VAL A 335 -54.12 -2.39 23.32
CA VAL A 335 -55.24 -3.05 24.01
C VAL A 335 -54.63 -3.79 25.19
#